data_AF-A0A534AQM8-F1
#
_entry.id   AF-A0A534AQM8-F1
#
_cell.length_a   1.000
_cell.length_b   1.000
_cell.length_c   1.000
_cell.angle_alpha   90.00
_cell.angle_beta   90.00
_cell.angle_gamma   90.00
#
_symmetry.space_group_name_H-M   'P 1'
#
loop_
_entity.id
_entity.type
_entity.pdbx_description
1 polymer ?
#
loop_
_entity_poly.entity_id
_entity_poly.type
_entity_poly.pdbx_seq_one_letter_code
_entity_poly.pdbx_strand_id
1 'polypeptide(L)'
;MYRRELLRGAAALPLLALPALARGGAAAQEAAPRAPRIGPPERPRVHLARVRPGDPAWPSPASWQKLNDAVGGNLTRVQPLFDPCRREGDGAACREVLANLHNPFYIGDQPSGTEVSGWLDAWTPAPSVYAIRARNTADVVAGVNFAREK
;
A
#
# COMPACT_ATOMS: atom_id res chain seq x y z
N MET A 1 -3.78 -14.51 21.85
CA MET A 1 -4.63 -13.34 21.52
C MET A 1 -5.83 -13.24 22.47
N TYR A 2 -5.62 -13.02 23.78
CA TYR A 2 -6.71 -12.88 24.77
C TYR A 2 -6.43 -11.84 25.88
N ARG A 3 -5.50 -10.91 25.66
CA ARG A 3 -5.13 -9.87 26.65
C ARG A 3 -5.65 -8.47 26.33
N ARG A 4 -6.21 -8.24 25.14
CA ARG A 4 -6.57 -6.90 24.65
C ARG A 4 -8.02 -6.48 24.96
N GLU A 5 -8.90 -7.42 25.31
CA GLU A 5 -10.32 -7.14 25.61
C GLU A 5 -10.57 -6.66 27.05
N LEU A 6 -9.60 -6.85 27.96
CA LEU A 6 -9.78 -6.56 29.40
C LEU A 6 -9.66 -5.07 29.79
N LEU A 7 -9.27 -4.18 28.86
CA LEU A 7 -8.99 -2.76 29.18
C LEU A 7 -10.02 -1.76 28.65
N ARG A 8 -11.17 -2.20 28.14
CA ARG A 8 -12.23 -1.31 27.62
C ARG A 8 -13.38 -1.02 28.60
N GLY A 9 -13.31 -1.48 29.84
CA GLY A 9 -14.41 -1.36 30.81
C GLY A 9 -14.08 -0.52 32.05
N ALA A 10 -13.91 0.80 31.91
CA ALA A 10 -14.02 1.83 32.96
C ALA A 10 -13.68 3.17 32.28
N ALA A 11 -14.44 4.27 32.32
CA ALA A 11 -15.45 4.73 33.24
C ALA A 11 -16.42 5.65 32.48
N ALA A 12 -17.71 5.35 32.52
CA ALA A 12 -18.78 6.28 32.17
C ALA A 12 -19.60 6.50 33.43
N LEU A 13 -19.32 7.60 34.15
CA LEU A 13 -20.14 8.07 35.26
C LEU A 13 -20.85 9.35 34.79
N PRO A 14 -22.19 9.42 34.85
CA PRO A 14 -22.95 10.60 34.51
C PRO A 14 -23.04 11.50 35.75
N LEU A 15 -22.61 12.77 35.62
CA LEU A 15 -22.92 13.80 36.61
C LEU A 15 -24.07 14.65 36.10
N LEU A 16 -25.26 14.34 36.60
CA LEU A 16 -26.45 15.18 36.51
C LEU A 16 -26.47 16.19 37.66
N ALA A 17 -27.09 17.33 37.35
CA ALA A 17 -27.63 18.39 38.21
C ALA A 17 -26.69 19.52 38.66
N LEU A 18 -26.99 20.74 38.19
CA LEU A 18 -27.60 21.81 39.00
C LEU A 18 -28.13 22.95 38.07
N PRO A 19 -29.10 23.78 38.53
CA PRO A 19 -30.11 24.43 37.70
C PRO A 19 -29.80 25.89 37.30
N ALA A 20 -30.72 26.41 36.48
CA ALA A 20 -30.79 27.73 35.86
C ALA A 20 -30.54 28.94 36.77
N LEU A 21 -29.98 30.01 36.18
CA LEU A 21 -30.48 31.39 36.24
C LEU A 21 -29.52 32.34 35.49
N ALA A 22 -29.94 32.84 34.32
CA ALA A 22 -29.71 34.23 33.90
C ALA A 22 -30.43 34.49 32.57
N ARG A 23 -31.60 35.14 32.67
CA ARG A 23 -32.19 35.91 31.59
C ARG A 23 -31.20 37.02 31.22
N GLY A 24 -30.85 37.12 29.94
CA GLY A 24 -30.05 38.23 29.44
C GLY A 24 -30.01 38.25 27.92
N GLY A 25 -30.94 38.98 27.30
CA GLY A 25 -30.82 39.59 25.97
C GLY A 25 -30.46 38.69 24.80
N ALA A 26 -31.48 38.25 24.06
CA ALA A 26 -31.29 37.92 22.65
C ALA A 26 -30.95 39.21 21.88
N ALA A 27 -29.66 39.54 21.79
CA ALA A 27 -29.20 40.38 20.70
C ALA A 27 -29.22 39.49 19.46
N ALA A 28 -30.22 39.69 18.60
CA ALA A 28 -30.22 39.16 17.26
C ALA A 28 -28.99 39.75 16.55
N GLN A 29 -27.89 39.00 16.55
CA GLN A 29 -26.76 39.30 15.71
C GLN A 29 -27.19 38.97 14.29
N GLU A 30 -27.57 40.02 13.56
CA GLU A 30 -27.88 39.96 12.15
C GLU A 30 -26.67 39.36 11.45
N ALA A 31 -26.82 38.12 10.98
CA ALA A 31 -25.78 37.40 10.27
C ALA A 31 -25.50 38.17 8.97
N ALA A 32 -24.40 38.91 8.93
CA ALA A 32 -23.92 39.53 7.72
C ALA A 32 -23.90 38.48 6.59
N PRO A 33 -24.38 38.81 5.38
CA PRO A 33 -24.44 37.85 4.29
C PRO A 33 -23.03 37.31 4.03
N ARG A 34 -22.85 36.00 4.17
CA ARG A 34 -21.61 35.33 3.77
C ARG A 34 -21.43 35.58 2.28
N ALA A 35 -20.46 36.41 1.92
CA ALA A 35 -20.00 36.51 0.55
C ALA A 35 -19.66 35.11 0.03
N PRO A 36 -20.05 34.75 -1.21
CA PRO A 36 -19.68 33.47 -1.78
C PRO A 36 -18.15 33.40 -1.80
N ARG A 37 -17.59 32.41 -1.10
CA ARG A 37 -16.15 32.14 -1.16
C ARG A 37 -15.86 31.65 -2.57
N ILE A 38 -15.38 32.55 -3.43
CA ILE A 38 -14.71 32.16 -4.66
C ILE A 38 -13.35 31.60 -4.24
N GLY A 39 -13.35 30.34 -3.82
CA GLY A 39 -12.12 29.58 -3.67
C GLY A 39 -11.50 29.33 -5.05
N PRO A 40 -10.19 29.05 -5.14
CA PRO A 40 -9.61 28.58 -6.38
C PRO A 40 -10.41 27.38 -6.90
N PRO A 41 -10.56 27.20 -8.23
CA PRO A 41 -11.34 26.11 -8.78
C PRO A 41 -10.86 24.79 -8.17
N GLU A 42 -11.79 24.01 -7.63
CA GLU A 42 -11.50 22.66 -7.16
C GLU A 42 -10.97 21.86 -8.35
N ARG A 43 -9.66 21.63 -8.36
CA ARG A 43 -9.06 20.68 -9.29
C ARG A 43 -9.63 19.31 -8.92
N PRO A 44 -10.19 18.55 -9.87
CA PRO A 44 -10.67 17.21 -9.59
C PRO A 44 -9.53 16.43 -8.93
N ARG A 45 -9.78 15.93 -7.73
CA ARG A 45 -8.84 15.01 -7.08
C ARG A 45 -8.89 13.73 -7.89
N VAL A 46 -7.95 13.58 -8.82
CA VAL A 46 -7.72 12.29 -9.47
C VAL A 46 -7.18 11.38 -8.38
N HIS A 47 -8.05 10.56 -7.79
CA HIS A 47 -7.62 9.43 -7.00
C HIS A 47 -6.98 8.45 -7.97
N LEU A 48 -5.67 8.56 -8.15
CA LEU A 48 -4.87 7.60 -8.90
C LEU A 48 -4.83 6.29 -8.10
N ALA A 49 -5.93 5.54 -8.12
CA ALA A 49 -5.95 4.18 -7.63
C ALA A 49 -5.12 3.36 -8.61
N ARG A 50 -3.93 2.92 -8.17
CA ARG A 50 -3.12 2.00 -8.96
C ARG A 50 -3.88 0.68 -9.10
N VAL A 51 -3.97 0.16 -10.32
CA VAL A 51 -4.57 -1.16 -10.60
C VAL A 51 -3.81 -2.28 -9.87
N ARG A 52 -4.51 -3.37 -9.57
CA ARG A 52 -4.00 -4.59 -8.94
C ARG A 52 -4.35 -5.82 -9.78
N PRO A 53 -3.61 -6.92 -9.61
CA PRO A 53 -3.97 -8.19 -10.23
C PRO A 53 -5.41 -8.55 -9.90
N GLY A 54 -6.22 -8.79 -10.93
CA GLY A 54 -7.65 -9.07 -10.80
C GLY A 54 -8.57 -7.89 -11.12
N ASP A 55 -8.06 -6.65 -11.11
CA ASP A 55 -8.84 -5.49 -11.53
C ASP A 55 -9.14 -5.54 -13.04
N PRO A 56 -10.30 -5.06 -13.51
CA PRO A 56 -10.63 -5.05 -14.94
C PRO A 56 -9.62 -4.29 -15.82
N ALA A 57 -8.98 -3.26 -15.25
CA ALA A 57 -7.96 -2.46 -15.92
C ALA A 57 -6.54 -3.05 -15.82
N TRP A 58 -6.36 -4.21 -15.17
CA TRP A 58 -5.06 -4.86 -15.08
C TRP A 58 -4.49 -5.17 -16.49
N PRO A 59 -3.19 -4.99 -16.74
CA PRO A 59 -2.64 -5.21 -18.07
C PRO A 59 -2.86 -6.64 -18.54
N SER A 60 -3.35 -6.76 -19.78
CA SER A 60 -3.54 -8.04 -20.45
C SER A 60 -2.21 -8.77 -20.71
N PRO A 61 -2.21 -10.09 -20.94
CA PRO A 61 -1.01 -10.83 -21.33
C PRO A 61 -0.26 -10.21 -22.52
N ALA A 62 -0.99 -9.74 -23.53
CA ALA A 62 -0.41 -9.06 -24.68
C ALA A 62 0.28 -7.73 -24.30
N SER A 63 -0.25 -7.00 -23.31
CA SER A 63 0.40 -5.78 -22.80
C SER A 63 1.72 -6.11 -22.10
N TRP A 64 1.74 -7.16 -21.27
CA TRP A 64 2.97 -7.65 -20.64
C TRP A 64 4.00 -8.15 -21.66
N GLN A 65 3.57 -8.84 -22.72
CA GLN A 65 4.47 -9.27 -23.79
C GLN A 65 5.09 -8.08 -24.52
N LYS A 66 4.31 -7.05 -24.85
CA LYS A 66 4.83 -5.81 -25.46
C LYS A 66 5.90 -5.15 -24.59
N LEU A 67 5.69 -5.12 -23.27
CA LEU A 67 6.70 -4.63 -22.34
C LEU A 67 7.95 -5.52 -22.37
N ASN A 68 7.78 -6.84 -22.34
CA ASN A 68 8.90 -7.78 -22.40
C ASN A 68 9.75 -7.60 -23.66
N ASP A 69 9.11 -7.42 -24.82
CA ASP A 69 9.79 -7.16 -26.09
C ASP A 69 10.53 -5.82 -26.04
N ALA A 70 9.90 -4.77 -25.48
CA ALA A 70 10.49 -3.44 -25.35
C ALA A 70 11.72 -3.41 -24.41
N VAL A 71 11.80 -4.30 -23.42
CA VAL A 71 12.96 -4.44 -22.53
C VAL A 71 13.92 -5.57 -22.95
N GLY A 72 13.80 -6.04 -24.20
CA GLY A 72 14.71 -7.03 -24.78
C GLY A 72 14.68 -8.39 -24.05
N GLY A 73 13.51 -8.83 -23.58
CA GLY A 73 13.34 -10.10 -22.87
C GLY A 73 13.72 -10.05 -21.39
N ASN A 74 13.97 -8.87 -20.82
CA ASN A 74 14.36 -8.70 -19.42
C ASN A 74 13.18 -8.55 -18.44
N LEU A 75 11.94 -8.88 -18.84
CA LEU A 75 10.80 -8.94 -17.93
C LEU A 75 10.71 -10.33 -17.31
N THR A 76 10.73 -10.43 -15.99
CA THR A 76 10.57 -11.69 -15.26
C THR A 76 9.29 -11.70 -14.43
N ARG A 77 8.61 -12.85 -14.38
CA ARG A 77 7.55 -13.07 -13.40
C ARG A 77 8.19 -13.37 -12.05
N VAL A 78 7.86 -12.57 -11.06
CA VAL A 78 8.45 -12.69 -9.73
C VAL A 78 7.80 -13.84 -8.99
N GLN A 79 8.63 -14.72 -8.42
CA GLN A 79 8.18 -15.74 -7.49
C GLN A 79 8.43 -15.27 -6.05
N PRO A 80 7.48 -15.44 -5.13
CA PRO A 80 7.73 -15.14 -3.72
C PRO A 80 8.91 -15.95 -3.17
N LEU A 81 9.81 -15.31 -2.43
CA LEU A 81 11.03 -15.94 -1.92
C LEU A 81 10.74 -17.22 -1.12
N PHE A 82 9.66 -17.21 -0.32
CA PHE A 82 9.23 -18.33 0.52
C PHE A 82 8.23 -19.28 -0.16
N ASP A 83 8.00 -19.16 -1.47
CA ASP A 83 7.08 -20.04 -2.19
C ASP A 83 7.48 -21.53 -2.12
N PRO A 84 8.77 -21.92 -2.16
CA PRO A 84 9.19 -23.30 -1.93
C PRO A 84 8.77 -23.85 -0.56
N CYS A 85 8.88 -23.05 0.50
CA CYS A 85 8.45 -23.44 1.85
C CYS A 85 6.94 -23.67 1.94
N ARG A 86 6.14 -22.89 1.20
CA ARG A 86 4.69 -23.08 1.14
C ARG A 86 4.28 -24.34 0.40
N ARG A 87 4.99 -24.69 -0.67
CA ARG A 87 4.65 -25.83 -1.55
C ARG A 87 5.16 -27.16 -1.00
N GLU A 88 6.37 -27.18 -0.45
CA GLU A 88 7.11 -28.40 -0.13
C GLU A 88 7.43 -28.53 1.37
N GLY A 89 6.98 -27.58 2.20
CA GLY A 89 7.29 -27.58 3.63
C GLY A 89 8.80 -27.44 3.86
N ASP A 90 9.41 -28.43 4.51
CA ASP A 90 10.84 -28.44 4.83
C ASP A 90 11.73 -28.97 3.70
N GLY A 91 11.24 -29.07 2.46
CA GLY A 91 11.98 -29.54 1.29
C GLY A 91 13.31 -28.80 1.04
N ALA A 92 14.16 -29.37 0.18
CA ALA A 92 15.52 -28.87 -0.04
C ALA A 92 15.57 -27.38 -0.44
N ALA A 93 14.68 -26.94 -1.34
CA ALA A 93 14.60 -25.56 -1.78
C ALA A 93 14.17 -24.61 -0.64
N CYS A 94 13.28 -25.03 0.26
CA CYS A 94 12.95 -24.22 1.43
C CYS A 94 14.14 -24.09 2.39
N ARG A 95 14.85 -25.20 2.67
CA ARG A 95 16.03 -25.18 3.53
C ARG A 95 17.13 -24.28 2.98
N GLU A 96 17.32 -24.27 1.66
CA GLU A 96 18.27 -23.37 1.00
C GLU A 96 17.91 -21.90 1.23
N VAL A 97 16.64 -21.52 1.04
CA VAL A 97 16.18 -20.15 1.32
C VAL A 97 16.43 -19.79 2.79
N LEU A 98 15.98 -20.63 3.72
CA LEU A 98 16.11 -20.39 5.16
C LEU A 98 17.58 -20.30 5.60
N ALA A 99 18.46 -21.13 5.02
CA ALA A 99 19.89 -21.10 5.30
C ALA A 99 20.54 -19.78 4.88
N ASN A 100 20.05 -19.12 3.82
CA ASN A 100 20.64 -17.88 3.30
C ASN A 100 19.98 -16.59 3.81
N LEU A 101 18.90 -16.64 4.59
CA LEU A 101 18.20 -15.43 5.07
C LEU A 101 19.03 -14.50 5.95
N HIS A 102 20.12 -14.98 6.54
CA HIS A 102 21.03 -14.14 7.31
C HIS A 102 21.96 -13.30 6.42
N ASN A 103 22.00 -13.57 5.11
CA ASN A 103 22.83 -12.88 4.14
C ASN A 103 22.01 -11.79 3.42
N PRO A 104 22.26 -10.49 3.70
CA PRO A 104 21.50 -9.41 3.06
C PRO A 104 21.74 -9.33 1.55
N PHE A 105 22.91 -9.75 1.05
CA PHE A 105 23.16 -9.81 -0.40
C PHE A 105 22.27 -10.85 -1.08
N TYR A 106 22.12 -12.02 -0.45
CA TYR A 106 21.18 -13.04 -0.95
C TYR A 106 19.76 -12.49 -1.00
N ILE A 107 19.29 -11.77 0.03
CA ILE A 107 17.95 -11.18 0.02
C ILE A 107 17.81 -10.12 -1.07
N GLY A 108 18.80 -9.21 -1.19
CA GLY A 108 18.80 -8.12 -2.16
C GLY A 108 18.85 -8.58 -3.63
N ASP A 109 19.45 -9.74 -3.90
CA ASP A 109 19.52 -10.32 -5.25
C ASP A 109 18.19 -10.95 -5.70
N GLN A 110 17.25 -11.17 -4.78
CA GLN A 110 15.93 -11.74 -5.10
C GLN A 110 14.93 -10.64 -5.43
N PRO A 111 14.25 -10.66 -6.59
CA PRO A 111 13.22 -9.68 -6.92
C PRO A 111 12.03 -9.61 -5.94
N SER A 112 11.85 -10.64 -5.11
CA SER A 112 10.84 -10.72 -4.05
C SER A 112 11.42 -10.60 -2.64
N GLY A 113 12.74 -10.39 -2.50
CA GLY A 113 13.38 -10.19 -1.22
C GLY A 113 12.95 -8.86 -0.59
N THR A 114 12.80 -8.83 0.73
CA THR A 114 12.47 -7.59 1.45
C THR A 114 13.12 -7.63 2.83
N GLU A 115 13.83 -6.56 3.18
CA GLU A 115 14.35 -6.32 4.52
C GLU A 115 13.53 -5.20 5.16
N VAL A 116 12.97 -5.46 6.34
CA VAL A 116 12.05 -4.54 7.02
C VAL A 116 12.56 -4.27 8.44
N SER A 117 12.80 -2.99 8.75
CA SER A 117 13.13 -2.50 10.09
C SER A 117 11.91 -1.92 10.84
N GLY A 118 10.70 -2.20 10.36
CA GLY A 118 9.44 -1.70 10.89
C GLY A 118 8.91 -2.43 12.12
N TRP A 119 7.79 -1.94 12.65
CA TRP A 119 7.06 -2.62 13.72
C TRP A 119 6.52 -3.98 13.24
N LEU A 120 6.69 -5.00 14.08
CA LEU A 120 6.08 -6.31 13.86
C LEU A 120 4.56 -6.16 13.63
N ASP A 121 4.05 -6.84 12.61
CA ASP A 121 2.64 -6.83 12.18
C ASP A 121 2.08 -5.48 11.68
N ALA A 122 2.93 -4.48 11.42
CA ALA A 122 2.45 -3.22 10.86
C ALA A 122 2.04 -3.33 9.37
N TRP A 123 2.66 -4.23 8.61
CA TRP A 123 2.27 -4.59 7.24
C TRP A 123 2.80 -5.98 6.87
N THR A 124 2.18 -6.58 5.85
CA THR A 124 2.67 -7.82 5.22
C THR A 124 3.32 -7.45 3.87
N PRO A 125 4.62 -7.70 3.67
CA PRO A 125 5.25 -7.45 2.38
C PRO A 125 4.67 -8.37 1.32
N ALA A 126 4.43 -7.84 0.13
CA ALA A 126 4.00 -8.60 -1.04
C ALA A 126 4.87 -8.19 -2.23
N PRO A 127 5.48 -9.14 -2.96
CA PRO A 127 6.28 -8.81 -4.13
C PRO A 127 5.42 -8.30 -5.28
N SER A 128 6.01 -7.50 -6.17
CA SER A 128 5.43 -7.17 -7.47
C SER A 128 5.18 -8.45 -8.30
N VAL A 129 4.20 -8.45 -9.22
CA VAL A 129 3.94 -9.61 -10.10
C VAL A 129 5.05 -9.81 -11.14
N TYR A 130 5.60 -8.71 -11.64
CA TYR A 130 6.69 -8.69 -12.60
C TYR A 130 7.81 -7.76 -12.12
N ALA A 131 9.02 -8.06 -12.55
CA ALA A 131 10.19 -7.20 -12.37
C ALA A 131 10.95 -7.08 -13.70
N ILE A 132 11.50 -5.90 -13.97
CA ILE A 132 12.39 -5.67 -15.11
C ILE A 132 13.81 -5.78 -14.61
N ARG A 133 14.59 -6.71 -15.14
CA ARG A 133 16.04 -6.78 -14.93
C ARG A 133 16.69 -5.72 -15.82
N ALA A 134 16.57 -4.46 -15.43
CA ALA A 134 17.05 -3.34 -16.23
C ALA A 134 18.57 -3.44 -16.45
N ARG A 135 18.98 -3.38 -17.71
CA ARG A 135 20.39 -3.43 -18.16
C ARG A 135 20.87 -2.08 -18.66
N ASN A 136 19.95 -1.20 -19.04
CA ASN A 136 20.22 0.12 -19.57
C ASN A 136 19.03 1.08 -19.30
N THR A 137 19.22 2.36 -19.63
CA THR A 137 18.19 3.40 -19.42
C THR A 137 16.91 3.14 -20.21
N ALA A 138 16.98 2.52 -21.39
CA ALA A 138 15.79 2.26 -22.20
C ALA A 138 14.83 1.28 -21.50
N ASP A 139 15.36 0.28 -20.78
CA ASP A 139 14.55 -0.66 -20.01
C ASP A 139 13.75 0.07 -18.90
N VAL A 140 14.41 1.01 -18.21
CA VAL A 140 13.78 1.83 -17.16
C VAL A 140 12.70 2.73 -17.76
N VAL A 141 13.00 3.41 -18.87
CA VAL A 141 12.02 4.27 -19.56
C VAL A 141 10.80 3.48 -20.01
N ALA A 142 11.00 2.29 -20.59
CA ALA A 142 9.90 1.42 -21.02
C ALA A 142 9.02 1.00 -19.82
N GLY A 143 9.63 0.61 -18.69
CA GLY A 143 8.91 0.25 -17.48
C GLY A 143 8.11 1.41 -16.89
N VAL A 144 8.69 2.61 -16.83
CA VAL A 144 8.00 3.81 -16.32
C VAL A 144 6.83 4.20 -17.21
N ASN A 145 7.01 4.20 -18.54
CA ASN A 145 5.92 4.54 -19.48
C ASN A 145 4.79 3.51 -19.39
N PHE A 146 5.12 2.22 -19.33
CA PHE A 146 4.13 1.16 -19.13
C PHE A 146 3.31 1.37 -17.85
N ALA A 147 3.96 1.70 -16.73
CA ALA A 147 3.27 1.95 -15.46
C ALA A 147 2.42 3.23 -15.43
N ARG A 148 2.65 4.18 -16.36
CA ARG A 148 1.81 5.38 -16.51
C ARG A 148 0.59 5.14 -17.38
N GLU A 149 0.72 4.26 -18.36
CA GLU A 149 -0.32 3.96 -19.36
C GLU A 149 -1.31 2.88 -18.90
N LYS A 150 -0.98 2.15 -17.84
CA LYS A 150 -1.74 0.99 -17.35
C LYS A 150 -2.17 1.11 -15.91
#